data_AF-A0A0D6LCB0-F1
#
_entry.id   AF-A0A0D6LCB0-F1
#
_cell.length_a   1.000
_cell.length_b   1.000
_cell.length_c   1.000
_cell.angle_alpha   90.00
_cell.angle_beta   90.00
_cell.angle_gamma   90.00
#
_symmetry.space_group_name_H-M   'P 1'
#
loop_
_entity.id
_entity.type
_entity.pdbx_description
1 polymer ?
#
loop_
_entity_poly.entity_id
_entity_poly.type
_entity_poly.pdbx_seq_one_letter_code
_entity_poly.pdbx_strand_id
1 'polypeptide(L)'
;MEQLAEQMDKAQQDSNQQQQAEDMDLLREILESLVTLSLDQEAVMNSFLSISQNDPNYRKYARVQRTIVDNTIPVSDSLYELAKRQPMLSKFVDGELKSIKSNQKKAMEEIGERRMRTIASHQQLAMTSYNNLALMLNESLQQMQQQMQSMMEGSGTCDNPGGKGKPSSGNSPNMGNMKEMLKKQLEQLEKGSNPDGKSPGKAQGGESGFGLGNKETAKMAAEQSAIRQKLEQLKNELNKQGKGEGNQLNPLLKELEKQEDDL
;
A
#
# COMPACT_ATOMS: atom_id res chain seq x y z
N MET A 1 7.04 -30.29 37.80
CA MET A 1 7.84 -29.68 36.72
C MET A 1 7.02 -29.55 35.45
N GLU A 2 6.21 -30.54 35.06
CA GLU A 2 5.30 -30.46 33.90
C GLU A 2 4.34 -29.27 33.96
N GLN A 3 3.66 -29.03 35.10
CA GLN A 3 2.77 -27.87 35.26
C GLN A 3 3.46 -26.51 35.13
N LEU A 4 4.76 -26.42 35.47
CA LEU A 4 5.52 -25.18 35.32
C LEU A 4 5.95 -24.98 33.86
N ALA A 5 6.31 -26.06 33.16
CA ALA A 5 6.60 -26.03 31.73
C ALA A 5 5.35 -25.65 30.92
N GLU A 6 4.19 -26.23 31.22
CA GLU A 6 2.91 -25.87 30.59
C GLU A 6 2.53 -24.41 30.83
N GLN A 7 2.75 -23.89 32.05
CA GLN A 7 2.50 -22.48 32.36
C GLN A 7 3.46 -21.54 31.62
N MET A 8 4.74 -21.91 31.48
CA MET A 8 5.71 -21.13 30.71
C MET A 8 5.39 -21.15 29.20
N ASP A 9 5.04 -22.30 28.65
CA ASP A 9 4.67 -22.44 27.24
C ASP A 9 3.42 -21.62 26.91
N LYS A 10 2.41 -21.65 27.79
CA LYS A 10 1.19 -20.84 27.64
C LYS A 10 1.50 -19.34 27.74
N ALA A 11 2.28 -18.92 28.73
CA ALA A 11 2.68 -17.52 28.87
C ALA A 11 3.48 -17.02 27.64
N GLN A 12 4.34 -17.88 27.07
CA GLN A 12 5.09 -17.55 25.86
C GLN A 12 4.18 -17.45 24.63
N GLN A 13 3.19 -18.35 24.49
CA GLN A 13 2.20 -18.28 23.42
C GLN A 13 1.34 -17.01 23.52
N ASP A 14 0.85 -16.67 24.71
CA ASP A 14 0.05 -15.47 24.95
C ASP A 14 0.87 -14.20 24.63
N SER A 15 2.12 -14.15 25.06
CA SER A 15 3.04 -13.04 24.74
C SER A 15 3.29 -12.90 23.24
N ASN A 16 3.47 -14.02 22.53
CA ASN A 16 3.67 -14.00 21.07
C ASN A 16 2.41 -13.53 20.33
N GLN A 17 1.23 -13.96 20.79
CA GLN A 17 -0.04 -13.51 20.20
C GLN A 17 -0.26 -12.02 20.41
N GLN A 18 0.04 -11.50 21.60
CA GLN A 18 -0.07 -10.06 21.87
C GLN A 18 0.87 -9.25 20.98
N GLN A 19 2.13 -9.68 20.85
CA GLN A 19 3.09 -9.01 19.99
C GLN A 19 2.65 -9.02 18.52
N GLN A 20 2.09 -10.14 18.04
CA GLN A 20 1.54 -10.22 16.69
C GLN A 20 0.34 -9.29 16.47
N ALA A 21 -0.53 -9.16 17.47
CA ALA A 21 -1.65 -8.22 17.40
C ALA A 21 -1.17 -6.76 17.33
N GLU A 22 -0.17 -6.40 18.14
CA GLU A 22 0.44 -5.06 18.10
C GLU A 22 1.13 -4.77 16.76
N ASP A 23 1.88 -5.73 16.20
CA ASP A 23 2.51 -5.60 14.88
C ASP A 23 1.45 -5.47 13.77
N MET A 24 0.32 -6.16 13.90
CA MET A 24 -0.81 -6.06 12.97
C MET A 24 -1.46 -4.67 12.99
N ASP A 25 -1.64 -4.07 14.16
CA ASP A 25 -2.19 -2.72 14.29
C ASP A 25 -1.24 -1.68 13.69
N LEU A 26 0.05 -1.76 14.01
CA LEU A 26 1.08 -0.90 13.41
C LEU A 26 1.07 -0.99 11.87
N LEU A 27 0.93 -2.21 11.34
CA LEU A 27 0.87 -2.41 9.89
C LEU A 27 -0.37 -1.81 9.23
N ARG A 28 -1.52 -1.82 9.91
CA ARG A 28 -2.74 -1.14 9.44
C ARG A 28 -2.53 0.37 9.42
N GLU A 29 -1.93 0.94 10.46
CA GLU A 29 -1.64 2.38 10.53
C GLU A 29 -0.67 2.84 9.43
N ILE A 30 0.40 2.05 9.19
CA ILE A 30 1.34 2.34 8.11
C ILE A 30 0.65 2.21 6.75
N LEU A 31 -0.17 1.17 6.54
CA LEU A 31 -0.92 0.98 5.30
C LEU A 31 -1.85 2.18 5.03
N GLU A 32 -2.64 2.60 6.02
CA GLU A 32 -3.50 3.78 5.92
C GLU A 32 -2.70 5.04 5.57
N SER A 33 -1.55 5.24 6.23
CA SER A 33 -0.68 6.38 5.96
C SER A 33 -0.10 6.35 4.54
N LEU A 34 0.31 5.18 4.04
CA LEU A 34 0.82 5.02 2.67
C LEU A 34 -0.24 5.31 1.61
N VAL A 35 -1.45 4.78 1.79
CA VAL A 35 -2.57 5.03 0.89
C VAL A 35 -2.91 6.53 0.90
N THR A 36 -3.00 7.14 2.08
CA THR A 36 -3.25 8.59 2.22
C THR A 36 -2.18 9.42 1.50
N LEU A 37 -0.90 9.10 1.71
CA LEU A 37 0.20 9.79 1.02
C LEU A 37 0.15 9.63 -0.49
N SER A 38 -0.27 8.46 -0.98
CA SER A 38 -0.46 8.23 -2.41
C SER A 38 -1.59 9.09 -2.98
N LEU A 39 -2.73 9.14 -2.30
CA LEU A 39 -3.88 9.98 -2.67
C LEU A 39 -3.52 11.48 -2.66
N ASP A 40 -2.81 11.94 -1.62
CA ASP A 40 -2.32 13.32 -1.54
C ASP A 40 -1.36 13.63 -2.69
N GLN A 41 -0.49 12.67 -3.04
CA GLN A 41 0.48 12.79 -4.12
C GLN A 41 -0.20 12.90 -5.49
N GLU A 42 -1.24 12.11 -5.73
CA GLU A 42 -2.07 12.20 -6.93
C GLU A 42 -2.84 13.52 -6.99
N ALA A 43 -3.47 13.94 -5.89
CA ALA A 43 -4.24 15.18 -5.84
C ALA A 43 -3.37 16.41 -6.14
N VAL A 44 -2.16 16.50 -5.56
CA VAL A 44 -1.25 17.61 -5.86
C VAL A 44 -0.70 17.53 -7.29
N MET A 45 -0.49 16.34 -7.83
CA MET A 45 -0.07 16.15 -9.22
C MET A 45 -1.14 16.65 -10.19
N ASN A 46 -2.40 16.24 -10.00
CA ASN A 46 -3.54 16.72 -10.79
C ASN A 46 -3.72 18.25 -10.67
N SER A 47 -3.45 18.79 -9.48
CA SER A 47 -3.44 20.24 -9.25
C SER A 47 -2.35 20.95 -10.06
N PHE A 48 -1.16 20.38 -10.21
CA PHE A 48 -0.12 20.95 -11.10
C PHE A 48 -0.46 20.80 -12.58
N LEU A 49 -1.06 19.67 -12.99
CA LEU A 49 -1.44 19.42 -14.39
C LEU A 49 -2.56 20.37 -14.88
N SER A 50 -3.38 20.88 -13.97
CA SER A 50 -4.48 21.79 -14.28
C SER A 50 -4.10 23.28 -14.32
N ILE A 51 -2.85 23.64 -14.00
CA ILE A 51 -2.39 25.02 -13.95
C ILE A 51 -1.20 25.28 -14.89
N SER A 52 -0.99 26.56 -15.21
CA SER A 52 0.23 27.00 -15.87
C SER A 52 1.34 27.32 -14.86
N GLN A 53 2.58 27.35 -15.34
CA GLN A 53 3.74 27.71 -14.52
C GLN A 53 3.64 29.11 -13.88
N ASN A 54 2.79 30.02 -14.37
CA ASN A 54 2.65 31.38 -13.83
C ASN A 54 1.43 31.55 -12.92
N ASP A 55 0.68 30.47 -12.68
CA ASP A 55 -0.54 30.52 -11.87
C ASP A 55 -0.24 30.91 -10.41
N PRO A 56 -1.03 31.80 -9.79
CA PRO A 56 -0.86 32.17 -8.38
C PRO A 56 -0.91 30.98 -7.41
N ASN A 57 -1.68 29.93 -7.73
CA ASN A 57 -1.81 28.73 -6.92
C ASN A 57 -0.56 27.84 -6.97
N TYR A 58 0.39 28.09 -7.86
CA TYR A 58 1.61 27.30 -7.97
C TYR A 58 2.35 27.17 -6.62
N ARG A 59 2.46 28.28 -5.87
CA ARG A 59 3.08 28.29 -4.54
C ARG A 59 2.27 27.52 -3.50
N LYS A 60 0.95 27.44 -3.66
CA LYS A 60 0.09 26.62 -2.79
C LYS A 60 0.40 25.14 -3.03
N TYR A 61 0.42 24.69 -4.27
CA TYR A 61 0.68 23.28 -4.59
C TYR A 61 2.13 22.86 -4.28
N ALA A 62 3.10 23.76 -4.44
CA ALA A 62 4.47 23.53 -3.97
C ALA A 62 4.55 23.27 -2.45
N ARG A 63 3.74 23.99 -1.66
CA ARG A 63 3.66 23.75 -0.20
C ARG A 63 2.98 22.43 0.12
N VAL A 64 1.93 22.06 -0.61
CA VAL A 64 1.30 20.74 -0.46
C VAL A 64 2.29 19.61 -0.77
N GLN A 65 3.05 19.71 -1.87
CA GLN A 65 4.10 18.74 -2.18
C GLN A 65 5.12 18.65 -1.05
N ARG A 66 5.53 19.79 -0.48
CA ARG A 66 6.46 19.81 0.67
C ARG A 66 5.87 19.10 1.88
N THR A 67 4.60 19.34 2.20
CA THR A 67 3.90 18.64 3.29
C THR A 67 3.88 17.13 3.07
N ILE A 68 3.66 16.64 1.85
CA ILE A 68 3.74 15.21 1.53
C ILE A 68 5.14 14.66 1.82
N VAL A 69 6.20 15.39 1.45
CA VAL A 69 7.59 15.00 1.78
C VAL A 69 7.77 14.90 3.29
N ASP A 70 7.33 15.91 4.05
CA ASP A 70 7.50 15.95 5.49
C ASP A 70 6.69 14.83 6.19
N ASN A 71 5.46 14.56 5.73
CA ASN A 71 4.61 13.48 6.24
C ASN A 71 5.12 12.08 5.89
N THR A 72 5.96 11.95 4.86
CA THR A 72 6.59 10.67 4.50
C THR A 72 7.64 10.23 5.51
N ILE A 73 8.28 11.17 6.20
CA ILE A 73 9.39 10.89 7.13
C ILE A 73 8.95 9.92 8.24
N PRO A 74 7.92 10.22 9.06
CA PRO A 74 7.51 9.32 10.15
C PRO A 74 7.02 7.95 9.65
N VAL A 75 6.37 7.91 8.48
CA VAL A 75 5.94 6.66 7.84
C VAL A 75 7.15 5.82 7.43
N SER A 76 8.19 6.46 6.88
CA SER A 76 9.43 5.78 6.50
C SER A 76 10.18 5.22 7.70
N ASP A 77 10.20 5.94 8.83
CA ASP A 77 10.83 5.46 10.06
C ASP A 77 10.08 4.24 10.61
N SER A 78 8.75 4.29 10.62
CA SER A 78 7.91 3.16 11.04
C SER A 78 8.12 1.92 10.15
N LEU A 79 8.23 2.12 8.83
CA LEU A 79 8.56 1.06 7.87
C LEU A 79 9.96 0.46 8.10
N TYR A 80 10.95 1.26 8.46
CA TYR A 80 12.28 0.74 8.80
C TYR A 80 12.25 -0.10 10.07
N GLU A 81 11.52 0.32 11.10
CA GLU A 81 11.38 -0.48 12.33
C GLU A 81 10.70 -1.81 12.07
N LEU A 82 9.64 -1.82 11.25
CA LEU A 82 9.01 -3.04 10.79
C LEU A 82 9.99 -3.93 10.01
N ALA A 83 10.73 -3.36 9.06
CA ALA A 83 11.69 -4.09 8.23
C ALA A 83 12.82 -4.74 9.04
N LYS A 84 13.22 -4.14 10.17
CA LYS A 84 14.18 -4.74 11.11
C LYS A 84 13.62 -5.99 11.78
N ARG A 85 12.33 -5.99 12.12
CA ARG A 85 11.63 -7.14 12.73
C ARG A 85 11.32 -8.25 11.72
N GLN A 86 11.10 -7.88 10.46
CA GLN A 86 10.82 -8.80 9.36
C GLN A 86 11.88 -8.70 8.25
N PRO A 87 13.04 -9.37 8.41
CA PRO A 87 14.17 -9.24 7.48
C PRO A 87 13.85 -9.55 6.02
N MET A 88 12.84 -10.40 5.79
CA MET A 88 12.38 -10.73 4.44
C MET A 88 11.86 -9.48 3.69
N LEU A 89 11.23 -8.53 4.38
CA LEU A 89 10.67 -7.32 3.78
C LEU A 89 11.71 -6.22 3.53
N SER A 90 12.84 -6.24 4.26
CA SER A 90 13.83 -5.15 4.29
C SER A 90 14.26 -4.68 2.90
N LYS A 91 14.67 -5.59 2.01
CA LYS A 91 15.19 -5.20 0.69
C LYS A 91 14.14 -4.51 -0.18
N PHE A 92 12.88 -4.94 -0.06
CA PHE A 92 11.77 -4.34 -0.82
C PHE A 92 11.43 -2.97 -0.24
N VAL A 93 11.26 -2.88 1.09
CA VAL A 93 11.01 -1.63 1.81
C VAL A 93 12.08 -0.59 1.51
N ASP A 94 13.36 -0.97 1.62
CA ASP A 94 14.51 -0.09 1.35
C ASP A 94 14.48 0.45 -0.10
N GLY A 95 14.15 -0.42 -1.05
CA GLY A 95 14.06 -0.09 -2.46
C GLY A 95 12.99 0.95 -2.74
N GLU A 96 11.77 0.70 -2.28
CA GLU A 96 10.64 1.62 -2.50
C GLU A 96 10.80 2.92 -1.73
N LEU A 97 11.27 2.90 -0.48
CA LEU A 97 11.56 4.12 0.30
C LEU A 97 12.64 4.97 -0.36
N LYS A 98 13.68 4.35 -0.94
CA LYS A 98 14.70 5.07 -1.70
C LYS A 98 14.12 5.71 -2.96
N SER A 99 13.23 5.01 -3.67
CA SER A 99 12.52 5.53 -4.84
C SER A 99 11.62 6.71 -4.48
N ILE A 100 10.86 6.63 -3.39
CA ILE A 100 10.05 7.75 -2.87
C ILE A 100 10.93 8.96 -2.58
N LYS A 101 11.95 8.80 -1.73
CA LYS A 101 12.86 9.90 -1.33
C LYS A 101 13.54 10.55 -2.53
N SER A 102 14.01 9.74 -3.49
CA SER A 102 14.67 10.23 -4.70
C SER A 102 13.72 11.04 -5.58
N ASN A 103 12.51 10.53 -5.84
CA ASN A 103 11.55 11.21 -6.70
C ASN A 103 10.91 12.42 -6.03
N GLN A 104 10.63 12.38 -4.73
CA GLN A 104 10.18 13.55 -3.98
C GLN A 104 11.20 14.69 -4.02
N LYS A 105 12.49 14.37 -3.83
CA LYS A 105 13.56 15.35 -3.92
C LYS A 105 13.59 16.00 -5.31
N LYS A 106 13.57 15.19 -6.37
CA LYS A 106 13.54 15.69 -7.75
C LYS A 106 12.29 16.50 -8.03
N ALA A 107 11.11 16.05 -7.62
CA ALA A 107 9.87 16.82 -7.76
C ALA A 107 9.99 18.21 -7.11
N MET A 108 10.59 18.30 -5.91
CA MET A 108 10.82 19.59 -5.25
C MET A 108 11.83 20.49 -5.98
N GLU A 109 12.90 19.91 -6.55
CA GLU A 109 13.88 20.62 -7.39
C GLU A 109 13.20 21.17 -8.66
N GLU A 110 12.47 20.32 -9.38
CA GLU A 110 11.73 20.68 -10.58
C GLU A 110 10.60 21.70 -10.31
N ILE A 111 9.99 21.64 -9.10
CA ILE A 111 9.03 22.65 -8.63
C ILE A 111 9.71 24.01 -8.49
N GLY A 112 10.92 24.05 -7.93
CA GLY A 112 11.74 25.26 -7.81
C GLY A 112 12.08 25.87 -9.17
N GLU A 113 12.33 25.02 -10.16
CA GLU A 113 12.64 25.42 -11.54
C GLU A 113 11.40 25.61 -12.44
N ARG A 114 10.19 25.35 -11.92
CA ARG A 114 8.92 25.43 -12.66
C ARG A 114 8.88 24.57 -13.92
N ARG A 115 9.43 23.36 -13.88
CA ARG A 115 9.40 22.43 -15.01
C ARG A 115 8.19 21.50 -14.91
N MET A 116 7.01 21.96 -15.31
CA MET A 116 5.72 21.25 -15.08
C MET A 116 5.72 19.77 -15.48
N ARG A 117 6.26 19.44 -16.66
CA ARG A 117 6.23 18.07 -17.20
C ARG A 117 7.07 17.09 -16.35
N THR A 118 8.22 17.52 -15.86
CA THR A 118 9.12 16.68 -15.05
C THR A 118 8.63 16.55 -13.61
N ILE A 119 7.93 17.57 -13.08
CA ILE A 119 7.24 17.49 -11.78
C ILE A 119 6.27 16.31 -11.77
N ALA A 120 5.33 16.26 -12.72
CA ALA A 120 4.32 15.20 -12.79
C ALA A 120 4.95 13.79 -12.91
N SER A 121 6.03 13.65 -13.69
CA SER A 121 6.73 12.37 -13.81
C SER A 121 7.32 11.88 -12.48
N HIS A 122 7.97 12.76 -11.73
CA HIS A 122 8.51 12.38 -10.42
C HIS A 122 7.42 12.12 -9.38
N GLN A 123 6.33 12.89 -9.42
CA GLN A 123 5.17 12.67 -8.54
C GLN A 123 4.54 11.30 -8.80
N GLN A 124 4.33 10.93 -10.06
CA GLN A 124 3.84 9.59 -10.44
C GLN A 124 4.78 8.49 -9.93
N LEU A 125 6.09 8.64 -10.10
CA LEU A 125 7.04 7.61 -9.65
C LEU A 125 7.06 7.46 -8.11
N ALA A 126 6.88 8.56 -7.37
CA ALA A 126 6.74 8.50 -5.91
C ALA A 126 5.43 7.80 -5.51
N MET A 127 4.32 8.16 -6.16
CA MET A 127 3.00 7.55 -5.99
C MET A 127 3.02 6.04 -6.24
N THR A 128 3.63 5.58 -7.35
CA THR A 128 3.80 4.14 -7.62
C THR A 128 4.54 3.43 -6.50
N SER A 129 5.58 4.03 -5.91
CA SER A 129 6.29 3.41 -4.79
C SER A 129 5.48 3.38 -3.48
N TYR A 130 4.64 4.39 -3.21
CA TYR A 130 3.65 4.28 -2.11
C TYR A 130 2.70 3.11 -2.33
N ASN A 131 2.19 2.98 -3.56
CA ASN A 131 1.26 1.92 -3.94
C ASN A 131 1.90 0.54 -3.80
N ASN A 132 3.13 0.38 -4.24
CA ASN A 132 3.90 -0.86 -4.07
C ASN A 132 4.07 -1.24 -2.59
N LEU A 133 4.40 -0.28 -1.73
CA LEU A 133 4.51 -0.51 -0.29
C LEU A 133 3.15 -0.87 0.31
N ALA A 134 2.08 -0.16 -0.05
CA ALA A 134 0.73 -0.43 0.43
C ALA A 134 0.27 -1.85 0.05
N LEU A 135 0.50 -2.26 -1.21
CA LEU A 135 0.18 -3.62 -1.66
C LEU A 135 0.96 -4.68 -0.88
N MET A 136 2.27 -4.46 -0.67
CA MET A 136 3.11 -5.37 0.10
C MET A 136 2.63 -5.49 1.55
N LEU A 137 2.35 -4.37 2.22
CA LEU A 137 1.84 -4.38 3.60
C LEU A 137 0.48 -5.06 3.70
N ASN A 138 -0.41 -4.83 2.73
CA ASN A 138 -1.70 -5.49 2.69
C ASN A 138 -1.53 -7.02 2.60
N GLU A 139 -0.64 -7.50 1.74
CA GLU A 139 -0.34 -8.93 1.66
C GLU A 139 0.27 -9.49 2.95
N SER A 140 1.18 -8.76 3.59
CA SER A 140 1.74 -9.14 4.89
C SER A 140 0.65 -9.23 5.96
N LEU A 141 -0.24 -8.24 6.05
CA LEU A 141 -1.39 -8.22 6.95
C LEU A 141 -2.29 -9.45 6.75
N GLN A 142 -2.61 -9.78 5.49
CA GLN A 142 -3.43 -10.96 5.17
C GLN A 142 -2.76 -12.26 5.62
N GLN A 143 -1.45 -12.39 5.39
CA GLN A 143 -0.70 -13.59 5.81
C GLN A 143 -0.68 -13.76 7.33
N MET A 144 -0.47 -12.69 8.09
CA MET A 144 -0.51 -12.77 9.55
C MET A 144 -1.90 -13.07 10.08
N GLN A 145 -2.96 -12.52 9.47
CA GLN A 145 -4.34 -12.90 9.85
C GLN A 145 -4.61 -14.39 9.63
N GLN A 146 -4.17 -14.95 8.50
CA GLN A 146 -4.31 -16.38 8.22
C GLN A 146 -3.52 -17.24 9.22
N GLN A 147 -2.33 -16.80 9.60
CA GLN A 147 -1.52 -17.48 10.62
C GLN A 147 -2.20 -17.45 12.00
N MET A 148 -2.74 -16.31 12.42
CA MET A 148 -3.47 -16.19 13.69
C MET A 148 -4.73 -17.07 13.70
N GLN A 149 -5.51 -17.09 12.61
CA GLN A 149 -6.69 -17.95 12.49
C GLN A 149 -6.32 -19.43 12.58
N SER A 150 -5.24 -19.85 11.92
CA SER A 150 -4.75 -21.23 11.96
C SER A 150 -4.31 -21.65 13.37
N MET A 151 -3.78 -20.73 14.16
CA MET A 151 -3.39 -21.00 15.55
C MET A 151 -4.61 -21.06 16.50
N MET A 152 -5.63 -20.23 16.28
CA MET A 152 -6.87 -20.25 17.05
C MET A 152 -7.67 -21.55 16.85
N GLU A 153 -7.80 -22.03 15.61
CA GLU A 153 -8.51 -23.30 15.32
C GLU A 153 -7.79 -24.55 15.87
N GLY A 154 -6.47 -24.46 16.11
CA GLY A 154 -5.67 -25.54 16.70
C GLY A 154 -5.75 -25.65 18.24
N SER A 155 -6.41 -24.71 18.92
CA SER A 155 -6.52 -24.68 20.40
C SER A 155 -7.79 -25.36 20.95
N GLY A 156 -8.65 -25.87 20.06
CA GLY A 156 -9.75 -26.76 20.45
C GLY A 156 -9.20 -28.12 20.85
N THR A 157 -9.34 -28.47 22.13
CA THR A 157 -9.17 -29.82 22.67
C THR A 157 -9.89 -30.84 21.76
N CYS A 158 -9.15 -31.46 20.85
CA CYS A 158 -9.64 -32.53 20.02
C CYS A 158 -9.53 -33.82 20.83
N ASP A 159 -10.57 -34.12 21.62
CA ASP A 159 -10.84 -35.46 22.13
C ASP A 159 -11.28 -36.39 20.99
N ASN A 160 -10.40 -36.60 20.01
CA ASN A 160 -10.61 -37.64 19.01
C ASN A 160 -9.29 -38.41 18.76
N PRO A 161 -9.12 -39.61 19.35
CA PRO A 161 -7.92 -40.41 19.18
C PRO A 161 -7.99 -41.11 17.82
N GLY A 162 -7.61 -40.43 16.74
CA GLY A 162 -7.72 -41.04 15.41
C GLY A 162 -7.41 -40.15 14.23
N GLY A 163 -6.23 -39.52 14.20
CA GLY A 163 -5.81 -38.75 13.02
C GLY A 163 -4.31 -38.51 12.97
N LYS A 164 -3.57 -39.38 12.29
CA LYS A 164 -2.18 -39.11 11.91
C LYS A 164 -2.17 -37.98 10.87
N GLY A 165 -1.90 -36.76 11.30
CA GLY A 165 -1.71 -35.62 10.42
C GLY A 165 -1.00 -34.49 11.14
N LYS A 166 0.33 -34.57 11.22
CA LYS A 166 1.19 -33.47 11.67
C LYS A 166 0.97 -32.30 10.69
N PRO A 167 0.52 -31.10 11.11
CA PRO A 167 0.58 -29.94 10.23
C PRO A 167 2.06 -29.60 10.06
N SER A 168 2.52 -29.63 8.82
CA SER A 168 3.88 -29.24 8.47
C SER A 168 4.07 -27.75 8.74
N SER A 169 4.81 -27.40 9.79
CA SER A 169 5.52 -26.12 9.87
C SER A 169 6.39 -26.00 8.61
N GLY A 170 6.11 -25.06 7.72
CA GLY A 170 6.98 -24.89 6.56
C GLY A 170 6.55 -24.00 5.42
N ASN A 171 5.34 -23.44 5.40
CA ASN A 171 4.97 -22.49 4.35
C ASN A 171 5.17 -21.05 4.83
N SER A 172 6.44 -20.67 4.94
CA SER A 172 6.83 -19.25 4.86
C SER A 172 6.70 -18.85 3.39
N PRO A 173 5.82 -17.91 3.01
CA PRO A 173 5.68 -17.51 1.62
C PRO A 173 6.98 -16.84 1.18
N ASN A 174 7.60 -17.47 0.18
CA ASN A 174 8.88 -17.04 -0.37
C ASN A 174 8.72 -15.64 -1.01
N MET A 175 9.54 -14.65 -0.64
CA MET A 175 9.52 -13.27 -1.19
C MET A 175 9.56 -13.20 -2.73
N GLY A 176 10.08 -14.25 -3.38
CA GLY A 176 10.02 -14.39 -4.84
C GLY A 176 8.60 -14.39 -5.39
N ASN A 177 7.64 -14.98 -4.68
CA ASN A 177 6.24 -15.03 -5.08
C ASN A 177 5.56 -13.67 -5.00
N MET A 178 5.90 -12.83 -4.01
CA MET A 178 5.35 -11.48 -3.89
C MET A 178 5.84 -10.59 -5.03
N LYS A 179 7.14 -10.64 -5.36
CA LYS A 179 7.69 -9.89 -6.49
C LYS A 179 7.16 -10.39 -7.83
N GLU A 180 7.03 -11.71 -8.01
CA GLU A 180 6.39 -12.28 -9.20
C GLU A 180 4.91 -11.99 -9.26
N MET A 181 4.21 -11.91 -8.13
CA MET A 181 2.79 -11.56 -8.08
C MET A 181 2.59 -10.09 -8.43
N LEU A 182 3.33 -9.16 -7.81
CA LEU A 182 3.35 -7.75 -8.21
C LEU A 182 3.71 -7.59 -9.68
N LYS A 183 4.73 -8.32 -10.16
CA LYS A 183 5.13 -8.30 -11.58
C LYS A 183 4.04 -8.88 -12.49
N LYS A 184 3.41 -10.00 -12.13
CA LYS A 184 2.29 -10.60 -12.88
C LYS A 184 1.06 -9.71 -12.86
N GLN A 185 0.82 -8.99 -11.77
CA GLN A 185 -0.27 -8.05 -11.63
C GLN A 185 0.01 -6.82 -12.50
N LEU A 186 1.22 -6.25 -12.45
CA LEU A 186 1.70 -5.23 -13.39
C LEU A 186 1.61 -5.69 -14.85
N GLU A 187 2.00 -6.93 -15.16
CA GLU A 187 1.90 -7.52 -16.50
C GLU A 187 0.44 -7.78 -16.93
N GLN A 188 -0.47 -8.11 -16.00
CA GLN A 188 -1.90 -8.24 -16.26
C GLN A 188 -2.56 -6.88 -16.48
N LEU A 189 -2.14 -5.85 -15.76
CA LEU A 189 -2.59 -4.47 -15.93
C LEU A 189 -2.07 -3.89 -17.26
N GLU A 190 -0.83 -4.21 -17.65
CA GLU A 190 -0.25 -3.83 -18.94
C GLU A 190 -0.92 -4.58 -20.12
N LYS A 191 -1.40 -5.82 -19.90
CA LYS A 191 -2.16 -6.60 -20.89
C LYS A 191 -3.66 -6.26 -20.95
N GLY A 192 -4.25 -5.77 -19.86
CA GLY A 192 -5.64 -5.27 -19.82
C GLY A 192 -5.80 -3.88 -20.43
N SER A 193 -4.69 -3.15 -20.56
CA SER A 193 -4.58 -1.89 -21.28
C SER A 193 -4.58 -2.15 -22.79
N ASN A 194 -5.73 -2.53 -23.33
CA ASN A 194 -5.91 -2.73 -24.76
C ASN A 194 -5.69 -1.37 -25.48
N PRO A 195 -4.75 -1.24 -26.44
CA PRO A 195 -4.48 0.03 -27.14
C PRO A 195 -5.65 0.54 -28.00
N ASP A 196 -6.68 -0.28 -28.22
CA ASP A 196 -7.79 -0.03 -29.14
C ASP A 196 -9.17 0.10 -28.47
N GLY A 197 -9.23 0.23 -27.13
CA GLY A 197 -10.47 0.45 -26.40
C GLY A 197 -10.68 1.93 -26.11
N LYS A 198 -11.68 2.55 -26.75
CA LYS A 198 -12.15 3.92 -26.47
C LYS A 198 -12.16 4.23 -24.97
N SER A 199 -11.28 5.14 -24.54
CA SER A 199 -11.35 5.75 -23.21
C SER A 199 -12.74 6.35 -22.97
N PRO A 200 -13.40 6.07 -21.82
CA PRO A 200 -14.33 7.03 -21.25
C PRO A 200 -13.52 8.26 -20.83
N GLY A 201 -14.08 9.46 -20.96
CA GLY A 201 -13.39 10.70 -20.57
C GLY A 201 -12.64 11.42 -21.69
N LYS A 202 -13.34 11.76 -22.80
CA LYS A 202 -12.96 12.98 -23.54
C LYS A 202 -13.28 14.19 -22.65
N ALA A 203 -12.37 14.53 -21.75
CA ALA A 203 -12.32 15.87 -21.19
C ALA A 203 -11.94 16.84 -22.31
N GLN A 204 -12.96 17.45 -22.90
CA GLN A 204 -12.85 18.58 -23.80
C GLN A 204 -12.38 19.78 -22.97
N GLY A 205 -11.07 20.03 -22.93
CA GLY A 205 -10.51 21.13 -22.15
C GLY A 205 -9.06 21.46 -22.48
N GLY A 206 -8.86 22.30 -23.49
CA GLY A 206 -7.74 23.25 -23.58
C GLY A 206 -6.38 22.72 -24.04
N GLU A 207 -5.82 23.40 -25.04
CA GLU A 207 -4.42 23.34 -25.47
C GLU A 207 -3.45 23.67 -24.33
N SER A 208 -3.18 22.71 -23.45
CA SER A 208 -2.03 22.73 -22.54
C SER A 208 -1.38 21.35 -22.60
N GLY A 209 -0.44 21.19 -23.54
CA GLY A 209 0.28 19.95 -23.86
C GLY A 209 1.25 19.44 -22.76
N PHE A 210 0.85 19.55 -21.50
CA PHE A 210 1.64 19.17 -20.32
C PHE A 210 1.10 17.92 -19.59
N GLY A 211 0.04 17.28 -20.10
CA GLY A 211 -0.54 16.06 -19.53
C GLY A 211 0.35 14.82 -19.64
N LEU A 212 0.18 13.89 -18.69
CA LEU A 212 0.69 12.51 -18.75
C LEU A 212 0.21 11.83 -20.03
N GLY A 213 1.03 10.94 -20.60
CA GLY A 213 0.62 10.16 -21.76
C GLY A 213 -0.47 9.14 -21.40
N ASN A 214 -1.27 8.73 -22.38
CA ASN A 214 -2.38 7.78 -22.17
C ASN A 214 -1.93 6.47 -21.51
N LYS A 215 -0.68 6.02 -21.76
CA LYS A 215 -0.12 4.82 -21.15
C LYS A 215 0.16 5.03 -19.66
N GLU A 216 0.73 6.17 -19.31
CA GLU A 216 1.03 6.54 -17.94
C GLU A 216 -0.23 6.72 -17.10
N THR A 217 -1.27 7.34 -17.66
CA THR A 217 -2.58 7.48 -17.00
C THR A 217 -3.28 6.14 -16.83
N ALA A 218 -3.30 5.28 -17.86
CA ALA A 218 -3.89 3.95 -17.75
C ALA A 218 -3.19 3.09 -16.68
N LYS A 219 -1.85 3.17 -16.60
CA LYS A 219 -1.08 2.47 -15.56
C LYS A 219 -1.42 2.97 -14.15
N MET A 220 -1.58 4.28 -13.98
CA MET A 220 -1.95 4.88 -12.70
C MET A 220 -3.34 4.44 -12.24
N ALA A 221 -4.34 4.52 -13.12
CA ALA A 221 -5.70 4.05 -12.83
C ALA A 221 -5.71 2.55 -12.45
N ALA A 222 -4.91 1.75 -13.15
CA ALA A 222 -4.76 0.34 -12.87
C ALA A 222 -4.11 0.07 -11.49
N GLU A 223 -3.10 0.86 -11.10
CA GLU A 223 -2.50 0.79 -9.76
C GLU A 223 -3.51 1.17 -8.67
N GLN A 224 -4.31 2.24 -8.87
CA GLN A 224 -5.32 2.65 -7.89
C GLN A 224 -6.45 1.63 -7.72
N SER A 225 -6.94 1.05 -8.82
CA SER A 225 -7.96 -0.01 -8.75
C SER A 225 -7.43 -1.26 -8.02
N ALA A 226 -6.16 -1.62 -8.23
CA ALA A 226 -5.54 -2.72 -7.50
C ALA A 226 -5.50 -2.45 -5.98
N ILE A 227 -5.16 -1.24 -5.55
CA ILE A 227 -5.17 -0.86 -4.14
C ILE A 227 -6.58 -0.90 -3.57
N ARG A 228 -7.55 -0.31 -4.27
CA ARG A 228 -8.96 -0.32 -3.87
C ARG A 228 -9.45 -1.75 -3.64
N GLN A 229 -9.24 -2.64 -4.60
CA GLN A 229 -9.63 -4.05 -4.49
C GLN A 229 -8.98 -4.74 -3.29
N LYS A 230 -7.69 -4.47 -3.03
CA LYS A 230 -6.95 -5.04 -1.91
C LYS A 230 -7.45 -4.52 -0.56
N LEU A 231 -7.76 -3.23 -0.45
CA LEU A 231 -8.37 -2.64 0.74
C LEU A 231 -9.79 -3.14 0.96
N GLU A 232 -10.57 -3.38 -0.09
CA GLU A 232 -11.90 -4.00 0.02
C GLU A 232 -11.82 -5.44 0.53
N GLN A 233 -10.86 -6.22 0.02
CA GLN A 233 -10.58 -7.57 0.52
C GLN A 233 -10.21 -7.54 1.99
N LEU A 234 -9.27 -6.67 2.38
CA LEU A 234 -8.85 -6.50 3.77
C LEU A 234 -10.02 -6.08 4.66
N LYS A 235 -10.83 -5.10 4.24
CA LYS A 235 -12.04 -4.68 4.97
C LYS A 235 -12.95 -5.87 5.26
N ASN A 236 -13.23 -6.69 4.23
CA ASN A 236 -14.11 -7.83 4.36
C ASN A 236 -13.53 -8.88 5.31
N GLU A 237 -12.22 -9.14 5.26
CA GLU A 237 -11.54 -10.07 6.16
C GLU A 237 -11.56 -9.60 7.61
N LEU A 238 -11.30 -8.32 7.87
CA LEU A 238 -11.39 -7.72 9.19
C LEU A 238 -12.81 -7.80 9.76
N ASN A 239 -13.82 -7.59 8.92
CA ASN A 239 -15.21 -7.64 9.33
C ASN A 239 -15.73 -9.06 9.61
N LYS A 240 -15.09 -10.11 9.06
CA LYS A 240 -15.44 -11.52 9.37
C LYS A 240 -15.26 -11.85 10.85
N GLN A 241 -14.43 -11.10 11.57
CA GLN A 241 -14.21 -11.28 13.01
C GLN A 241 -15.32 -10.64 13.87
N GLY A 242 -16.36 -10.08 13.25
CA GLY A 242 -17.57 -9.58 13.93
C GLY A 242 -17.45 -8.22 14.61
N LYS A 243 -16.24 -7.64 14.67
CA LYS A 243 -15.95 -6.37 15.36
C LYS A 243 -16.09 -5.12 14.48
N GLY A 244 -16.25 -5.27 13.16
CA GLY A 244 -16.39 -4.13 12.25
C GLY A 244 -15.10 -3.29 12.09
N GLU A 245 -13.94 -3.82 12.48
CA GLU A 245 -12.64 -3.12 12.42
C GLU A 245 -12.29 -2.66 11.00
N GLY A 246 -12.73 -3.39 9.97
CA GLY A 246 -12.51 -3.01 8.57
C GLY A 246 -13.18 -1.71 8.15
N ASN A 247 -14.16 -1.20 8.91
CA ASN A 247 -14.85 0.04 8.59
C ASN A 247 -13.94 1.28 8.67
N GLN A 248 -12.79 1.17 9.33
CA GLN A 248 -11.76 2.22 9.33
C GLN A 248 -11.20 2.49 7.93
N LEU A 249 -11.29 1.52 7.01
CA LEU A 249 -10.83 1.68 5.62
C LEU A 249 -11.86 2.38 4.72
N ASN A 250 -13.10 2.58 5.17
CA ASN A 250 -14.15 3.18 4.35
C ASN A 250 -13.84 4.59 3.83
N PRO A 251 -13.21 5.51 4.61
CA PRO A 251 -12.82 6.82 4.10
C PRO A 251 -11.83 6.72 2.94
N LEU A 252 -10.82 5.86 3.04
CA LEU A 252 -9.82 5.63 1.98
C LEU A 252 -10.47 5.03 0.74
N LEU A 253 -11.32 4.01 0.91
CA LEU A 253 -12.04 3.37 -0.18
C LEU A 253 -12.94 4.36 -0.92
N LYS A 254 -13.60 5.25 -0.19
CA LYS A 254 -14.45 6.29 -0.78
C LYS A 254 -13.64 7.33 -1.55
N GLU A 255 -12.47 7.71 -1.06
CA GLU A 255 -11.60 8.65 -1.77
C GLU A 255 -11.03 8.01 -3.05
N LEU A 256 -10.61 6.73 -2.99
CA LEU A 256 -10.19 5.97 -4.17
C LEU A 256 -11.30 5.85 -5.21
N GLU A 257 -12.53 5.54 -4.79
CA GLU A 257 -13.69 5.46 -5.70
C GLU A 257 -13.99 6.81 -6.36
N LYS A 258 -13.92 7.90 -5.59
CA LYS A 258 -14.13 9.24 -6.12
C LYS A 258 -13.07 9.63 -7.16
N GLN A 259 -11.81 9.27 -6.93
CA GLN A 259 -10.74 9.52 -7.89
C GLN A 259 -10.92 8.71 -9.17
N GLU A 260 -11.41 7.47 -9.09
CA GLU A 260 -11.75 6.67 -10.26
C GLU A 260 -12.88 7.30 -11.09
N ASP A 261 -13.89 7.90 -10.44
CA ASP A 261 -15.01 8.57 -11.12
C ASP A 261 -14.61 9.90 -11.79
N ASP A 262 -13.57 10.56 -11.28
CA ASP A 262 -13.07 11.85 -11.78
C ASP A 262 -12.09 11.71 -12.98
N LEU A 263 -11.67 10.48 -13.33
CA LEU A 263 -10.74 10.14 -14.43
C LEU A 263 -11.45 9.89 -15.78
#